data_AF-A0A401IBS9-F1
#
_entry.id   AF-A0A401IBS9-F1
#
_cell.length_a   1.000
_cell.length_b   1.000
_cell.length_c   1.000
_cell.angle_alpha   90.00
_cell.angle_beta   90.00
_cell.angle_gamma   90.00
#
_symmetry.space_group_name_H-M   'P 1'
#
loop_
_entity.id
_entity.type
_entity.pdbx_description
1 polymer ?
#
loop_
_entity_poly.entity_id
_entity_poly.type
_entity_poly.pdbx_seq_one_letter_code
_entity_poly.pdbx_strand_id
1 'polypeptide(L)' 'MNTTQMRNQLKQYIDQLSPESLEMVTDFVTNLVNQDNDDATEELLQIVGFQEAFEKGKQQIKEGKVKDWRTIRDDV' A
#
# COMPACT_ATOMS: atom_id res chain seq x y z
N MET A 1 -23.06 -5.19 -18.38
CA MET A 1 -23.51 -4.45 -17.16
C MET A 1 -22.84 -3.10 -17.14
N ASN A 2 -23.55 -2.03 -16.73
CA ASN A 2 -22.91 -0.76 -16.42
C ASN A 2 -22.42 -0.72 -14.96
N THR A 3 -21.62 0.28 -14.61
CA THR A 3 -21.00 0.41 -13.27
C THR A 3 -22.03 0.52 -12.15
N THR A 4 -23.16 1.19 -12.39
CA THR A 4 -24.27 1.28 -11.43
C THR A 4 -24.90 -0.09 -11.16
N GLN A 5 -25.12 -0.89 -12.21
CA GLN A 5 -25.65 -2.25 -12.08
C GLN A 5 -24.69 -3.17 -11.32
N MET A 6 -23.38 -3.07 -11.58
CA MET A 6 -22.35 -3.83 -10.85
C MET A 6 -22.35 -3.50 -9.36
N ARG A 7 -22.37 -2.21 -9.00
CA ARG A 7 -22.39 -1.79 -7.58
C ARG A 7 -23.65 -2.27 -6.85
N ASN A 8 -24.81 -2.17 -7.49
CA ASN A 8 -26.07 -2.62 -6.90
C ASN A 8 -26.06 -4.13 -6.67
N GLN A 9 -25.55 -4.91 -7.62
CA GLN A 9 -25.46 -6.37 -7.48
C GLN A 9 -24.45 -6.77 -6.39
N LEU A 10 -23.28 -6.11 -6.33
CA LEU A 10 -22.31 -6.34 -5.25
C LEU A 10 -22.91 -6.03 -3.88
N LYS A 11 -23.64 -4.91 -3.74
CA LYS A 11 -24.31 -4.56 -2.49
C LYS A 11 -25.29 -5.66 -2.05
N GLN A 12 -26.09 -6.20 -2.98
CA GLN A 12 -27.02 -7.29 -2.69
C GLN A 12 -26.30 -8.55 -2.20
N TYR A 13 -25.13 -8.88 -2.73
CA TYR A 13 -24.35 -10.02 -2.24
C TYR A 13 -23.73 -9.75 -0.87
N ILE A 14 -23.14 -8.57 -0.67
CA ILE A 14 -22.53 -8.17 0.61
C ILE A 14 -23.57 -8.20 1.73
N ASP A 15 -24.78 -7.69 1.48
CA ASP A 15 -25.87 -7.65 2.46
C ASP A 15 -26.34 -9.07 2.91
N GLN A 16 -25.92 -10.14 2.23
CA GLN A 16 -26.26 -11.54 2.54
C GLN A 16 -25.11 -12.35 3.18
N LEU A 17 -23.92 -11.77 3.33
CA LEU A 17 -22.74 -12.47 3.85
C LEU A 17 -22.80 -12.67 5.37
N SER A 18 -22.15 -13.74 5.84
CA SER A 18 -21.89 -13.93 7.26
C SER A 18 -20.84 -12.93 7.78
N PRO A 19 -20.77 -12.66 9.10
CA PRO A 19 -19.74 -11.79 9.67
C PRO A 19 -18.31 -12.18 9.26
N GLU A 20 -17.98 -13.47 9.27
CA GLU A 20 -16.66 -13.98 8.91
C GLU A 20 -16.35 -13.77 7.42
N SER A 21 -17.38 -13.90 6.58
CA SER A 21 -17.25 -13.65 5.14
C SER A 21 -17.11 -12.15 4.85
N LEU A 22 -17.78 -11.29 5.63
CA LEU A 22 -17.63 -9.84 5.53
C LEU A 22 -16.21 -9.39 5.90
N GLU A 23 -15.60 -10.01 6.91
CA GLU A 23 -14.21 -9.74 7.29
C GLU A 23 -13.25 -10.06 6.13
N MET A 24 -13.36 -11.27 5.56
CA MET A 24 -12.55 -11.67 4.40
C MET A 24 -12.75 -10.75 3.17
N VAL A 25 -14.00 -10.40 2.86
CA VAL A 25 -14.30 -9.51 1.73
C VAL A 25 -13.78 -8.09 1.97
N THR A 26 -13.80 -7.63 3.22
CA THR A 26 -13.28 -6.31 3.59
C THR A 26 -11.76 -6.24 3.36
N ASP A 27 -11.03 -7.27 3.78
CA ASP A 27 -9.58 -7.35 3.54
C ASP A 27 -9.26 -7.35 2.05
N PHE A 28 -9.98 -8.15 1.26
CA PHE A 28 -9.78 -8.23 -0.18
C PHE A 28 -10.09 -6.91 -0.90
N VAL A 29 -11.22 -6.26 -0.58
CA VAL A 29 -11.59 -4.97 -1.19
C VAL A 29 -10.62 -3.87 -0.76
N THR A 30 -10.15 -3.89 0.49
CA THR A 30 -9.11 -2.97 0.97
C THR A 30 -7.83 -3.12 0.14
N ASN A 31 -7.44 -4.35 -0.17
CA ASN A 31 -6.29 -4.61 -1.04
C ASN A 31 -6.52 -4.05 -2.45
N LEU A 32 -7.69 -4.29 -3.07
CA LEU A 32 -8.01 -3.76 -4.40
C LEU A 32 -8.00 -2.22 -4.45
N VAL A 33 -8.42 -1.55 -3.38
CA VAL A 33 -8.40 -0.08 -3.27
C VAL A 33 -6.98 0.45 -3.12
N ASN A 34 -6.10 -0.34 -2.48
CA ASN A 34 -4.71 0.03 -2.24
C ASN A 34 -3.76 -0.42 -3.37
N GLN A 35 -4.19 -1.36 -4.23
CA GLN A 35 -3.40 -1.97 -5.31
C GLN A 35 -2.95 -1.02 -6.42
N ASP A 36 -3.56 0.16 -6.56
CA ASP A 36 -3.04 1.22 -7.44
C ASP A 36 -1.65 1.74 -6.98
N ASN A 37 -1.11 1.23 -5.87
CA ASN A 37 0.23 1.53 -5.32
C ASN A 37 1.20 0.32 -5.27
N ASP A 38 0.80 -0.86 -5.76
CA ASP A 38 1.47 -2.13 -5.40
C ASP A 38 2.64 -2.54 -6.32
N ASP A 39 2.65 -2.20 -7.61
CA ASP A 39 3.73 -2.63 -8.52
C ASP A 39 5.12 -2.12 -8.06
N ALA A 40 5.20 -0.85 -7.63
CA ALA A 40 6.43 -0.29 -7.07
C ALA A 40 6.77 -0.87 -5.68
N THR A 41 5.78 -1.35 -4.94
CA THR A 41 5.94 -1.90 -3.60
C THR A 41 6.48 -3.34 -3.67
N GLU A 42 6.02 -4.16 -4.61
CA GLU A 42 6.54 -5.51 -4.83
C GLU A 42 8.01 -5.50 -5.25
N GLU A 43 8.41 -4.62 -6.16
CA GLU A 43 9.82 -4.48 -6.58
C GLU A 43 10.74 -4.14 -5.39
N LEU A 44 10.30 -3.23 -4.51
CA LEU A 44 11.06 -2.84 -3.33
C LEU A 44 11.17 -3.97 -2.29
N LEU A 45 10.12 -4.78 -2.14
CA LEU A 45 10.13 -5.93 -1.23
C LEU A 45 11.05 -7.07 -1.69
N GLN A 46 11.37 -7.14 -2.99
CA GLN A 46 12.35 -8.09 -3.52
C GLN A 46 13.81 -7.69 -3.23
N ILE A 47 14.07 -6.42 -2.87
CA ILE A 47 15.41 -5.96 -2.52
C ILE A 47 15.77 -6.48 -1.12
N VAL A 48 16.77 -7.36 -1.06
CA VAL A 48 17.27 -7.93 0.19
C VAL A 48 17.66 -6.82 1.17
N GLY A 49 17.08 -6.85 2.37
CA GLY A 49 17.35 -5.88 3.44
C GLY A 49 16.67 -4.51 3.27
N PHE A 50 15.82 -4.33 2.26
CA PHE A 50 15.14 -3.06 2.02
C PHE A 50 14.26 -2.63 3.20
N GLN A 51 13.46 -3.55 3.74
CA GLN A 51 12.53 -3.23 4.83
C GLN A 51 13.28 -2.69 6.06
N GLU A 52 14.41 -3.30 6.40
CA GLU A 52 15.25 -2.88 7.52
C GLU A 52 15.93 -1.53 7.25
N ALA A 53 16.42 -1.32 6.03
CA ALA A 53 16.99 -0.04 5.59
C ALA A 53 15.94 1.09 5.60
N PHE A 54 14.71 0.79 5.18
CA PHE A 54 13.59 1.73 5.16
C PHE A 54 13.18 2.15 6.58
N GLU A 55 13.02 1.20 7.51
CA GLU A 55 12.74 1.51 8.92
C GLU A 55 13.87 2.34 9.55
N LYS A 56 15.12 1.99 9.27
CA LYS A 56 16.29 2.75 9.73
C LYS A 56 16.30 4.18 9.18
N GLY A 57 15.96 4.37 7.91
CA GLY A 57 15.85 5.70 7.28
C GLY A 57 14.78 6.56 7.96
N LYS A 58 13.60 6.00 8.25
CA LYS A 58 12.54 6.69 9.01
C LYS A 58 13.03 7.14 10.38
N GLN A 59 13.80 6.32 11.07
CA GLN A 59 14.38 6.68 12.37
C GLN A 59 15.43 7.80 12.23
N GLN A 60 16.29 7.74 11.22
CA GLN A 60 17.28 8.79 10.94
C GLN A 60 16.63 10.14 10.65
N ILE A 61 15.51 10.17 9.92
CA ILE A 61 14.73 11.39 9.69
C ILE A 61 14.21 11.98 11.01
N LYS A 62 13.62 11.14 11.88
CA LYS A 62 13.15 11.57 13.20
C LYS A 62 14.27 12.13 14.08
N GLU A 63 15.47 11.58 13.96
CA GLU A 63 16.67 12.02 14.68
C GLU A 63 17.37 13.23 14.02
N GLY A 64 16.83 13.76 12.91
CA GLY A 64 17.44 14.88 12.20
C GLY A 64 18.74 14.53 11.47
N LYS A 65 19.03 13.24 11.28
CA LYS A 65 20.20 12.74 10.54
C LYS A 65 19.99 12.82 9.03
N VAL A 66 19.68 14.02 8.55
CA VAL A 66 19.41 14.35 7.16
C VAL A 66 20.41 15.39 6.67
N LYS A 67 20.61 15.48 5.35
CA LYS A 67 21.41 16.54 4.72
C LYS A 67 20.53 17.28 3.73
N ASP A 68 20.72 18.60 3.60
CA ASP A 68 20.10 19.36 2.52
C ASP A 68 20.66 18.83 1.19
N TRP A 69 19.77 18.48 0.26
CA TRP A 69 20.16 17.95 -1.04
C TRP A 69 21.08 18.91 -1.80
N ARG A 70 20.99 20.22 -1.58
CA ARG A 70 21.89 21.23 -2.16
C ARG A 70 23.34 21.13 -1.68
N THR A 71 23.57 20.38 -0.60
CA THR A 71 24.89 20.14 0.00
C THR A 71 25.47 18.79 -0.40
N ILE A 72 24.71 17.97 -1.13
CA ILE A 72 25.18 16.72 -1.72
C ILE A 72 25.87 17.06 -3.05
N ARG A 73 27.10 16.60 -3.22
CA ARG A 73 27.91 16.84 -4.43
C ARG A 73 27.33 16.07 -5.62
N ASP A 74 27.19 16.74 -6.76
CA ASP A 74 26.65 16.19 -8.02
C ASP A 74 27.75 15.71 -9.00
N ASP A 75 29.03 15.69 -8.61
CA ASP A 75 30.16 15.43 -9.51
C ASP A 75 30.71 13.99 -9.46
N VAL A 76 29.83 13.00 -9.32
CA VAL A 76 30.13 11.57 -9.49
C VAL A 76 29.74 11.06 -10.87
#